data_AF-I1BXY0-F1
#
_entry.id   AF-I1BXY0-F1
#
_cell.length_a   1.000
_cell.length_b   1.000
_cell.length_c   1.000
_cell.angle_alpha   90.00
_cell.angle_beta   90.00
_cell.angle_gamma   90.00
#
_symmetry.space_group_name_H-M   'P 1'
#
loop_
_entity.id
_entity.type
_entity.pdbx_description
1 polymer ?
#
loop_
_entity_poly.entity_id
_entity_poly.type
_entity_poly.pdbx_seq_one_letter_code
_entity_poly.pdbx_strand_id
1 'polypeptide(L)'
;MPFCLLPLKIRFISSQMQSLFFEGYRLPFQMTSSVGTIEDLIKGIWEDEALKSISNDTNKKCDICESGIQQTQYLVCTHCYHMICHTLCLAKAWTKELELVPIQGHCTGCKKLGCSIIHEGQ
;
A
#
# COMPACT_ATOMS: atom_id res chain seq x y z
N MET A 1 -8.43 17.33 -8.32
CA MET A 1 -7.12 16.83 -8.81
C MET A 1 -7.25 15.33 -9.04
N PRO A 2 -7.20 14.83 -10.28
CA PRO A 2 -7.59 13.44 -10.61
C PRO A 2 -6.67 12.37 -10.01
N PHE A 3 -5.40 12.71 -9.75
CA PHE A 3 -4.40 11.76 -9.27
C PHE A 3 -4.19 11.77 -7.76
N CYS A 4 -4.92 12.61 -7.01
CA CYS A 4 -4.67 12.72 -5.58
C CYS A 4 -4.93 11.39 -4.85
N LEU A 5 -5.85 10.54 -5.31
CA LEU A 5 -6.19 9.29 -4.63
C LEU A 5 -5.19 8.15 -4.85
N LEU A 6 -4.24 8.31 -5.77
CA LEU A 6 -3.29 7.26 -6.12
C LEU A 6 -2.10 7.26 -5.13
N PRO A 7 -1.66 6.08 -4.66
CA PRO A 7 -0.47 5.94 -3.81
C PRO A 7 0.81 6.08 -4.65
N LEU A 8 1.07 7.30 -5.15
CA LEU A 8 2.21 7.59 -6.02
C LEU A 8 3.48 7.89 -5.21
N LYS A 9 4.63 7.55 -5.79
CA LYS A 9 5.94 7.93 -5.28
C LYS A 9 6.64 8.85 -6.28
N ILE A 10 6.97 10.07 -5.85
CA ILE A 10 7.74 11.01 -6.65
C ILE A 10 9.23 10.76 -6.41
N ARG A 11 9.97 10.44 -7.47
CA ARG A 11 11.43 10.33 -7.41
C ARG A 11 12.08 11.59 -7.95
N PHE A 12 12.85 12.25 -7.10
CA PHE A 12 13.70 13.37 -7.47
C PHE A 12 15.10 12.86 -7.82
N ILE A 13 15.65 13.33 -8.94
CA ILE A 13 17.00 12.95 -9.39
C ILE A 13 18.07 13.57 -8.49
N SER A 14 17.78 14.70 -7.83
CA SER A 14 18.67 15.36 -6.89
C SER A 14 17.91 15.93 -5.68
N SER A 15 18.63 16.08 -4.57
CA SER A 15 18.11 16.71 -3.35
C SER A 15 17.76 18.19 -3.56
N GLN A 16 18.50 18.90 -4.43
CA GLN A 16 18.21 20.29 -4.74
C GLN A 16 16.84 20.47 -5.42
N MET A 17 16.50 19.59 -6.37
CA MET A 17 15.18 19.62 -7.00
C MET A 17 14.07 19.31 -6.00
N GLN A 18 14.31 18.37 -5.09
CA GLN A 18 13.37 18.05 -4.03
C GLN A 18 13.11 19.27 -3.12
N SER A 19 14.17 19.94 -2.69
CA SER A 19 14.07 21.15 -1.87
C SER A 19 13.25 22.24 -2.56
N LEU A 20 13.58 22.57 -3.81
CA LEU A 20 12.86 23.59 -4.60
C LEU A 20 11.37 23.25 -4.77
N PHE A 21 11.03 21.97 -4.93
CA PHE A 21 9.64 21.54 -5.02
C PHE A 21 8.87 21.81 -3.72
N PHE A 22 9.48 21.47 -2.57
CA PHE A 22 8.85 21.60 -1.26
C PHE A 22 8.83 23.03 -0.69
N GLU A 23 9.51 23.99 -1.33
CA GLU A 23 9.44 25.42 -0.95
C GLU A 23 8.04 26.01 -1.10
N GLY A 24 7.24 25.50 -2.04
CA GLY A 24 5.88 26.00 -2.32
C GLY A 24 4.78 24.94 -2.29
N TYR A 25 5.13 23.65 -2.20
CA TYR A 25 4.17 22.56 -2.33
C TYR A 25 4.29 21.54 -1.19
N ARG A 26 3.16 20.96 -0.83
CA ARG A 26 3.09 19.77 0.03
C ARG A 26 2.44 18.64 -0.74
N LEU A 27 3.00 17.45 -0.60
CA LEU A 27 2.41 16.27 -1.18
C LEU A 27 1.13 15.87 -0.42
N PRO A 28 0.13 15.32 -1.12
CA PRO A 28 -0.94 14.58 -0.47
C PRO A 28 -0.35 13.49 0.43
N PHE A 29 -1.01 13.19 1.56
CA PHE A 29 -0.50 12.27 2.58
C PHE A 29 -0.14 10.87 2.03
N GLN A 30 -0.94 10.38 1.08
CA GLN A 30 -0.78 9.09 0.41
C GLN A 30 0.37 9.06 -0.61
N MET A 31 0.94 10.22 -0.95
CA MET A 31 2.09 10.31 -1.84
C MET A 31 3.38 10.38 -1.05
N THR A 32 4.40 9.65 -1.52
CA THR A 32 5.74 9.66 -0.92
C THR A 32 6.75 10.28 -1.87
N SER A 33 7.92 10.63 -1.36
CA SER A 33 9.03 11.07 -2.20
C SER A 33 10.34 10.38 -1.82
N SER A 34 11.22 10.24 -2.80
CA SER A 34 12.60 9.77 -2.60
C SER A 34 13.56 10.55 -3.48
N VAL A 35 14.82 10.58 -3.08
CA VAL A 35 15.93 11.04 -3.94
C VAL A 35 16.72 9.83 -4.40
N GLY A 36 17.10 9.82 -5.68
CA GLY A 36 18.00 8.82 -6.23
C GLY A 36 17.95 8.79 -7.76
N THR A 37 18.89 8.09 -8.37
CA THR A 37 19.03 8.08 -9.83
C THR A 37 17.97 7.21 -10.52
N ILE A 38 17.96 7.16 -11.84
CA ILE A 38 17.06 6.26 -12.57
C ILE A 38 17.53 4.80 -12.40
N GLU A 39 18.83 4.57 -12.30
CA GLU A 39 19.43 3.24 -12.11
C GLU A 39 18.98 2.61 -10.79
N ASP A 40 18.96 3.39 -9.71
CA ASP A 40 18.44 2.98 -8.40
C ASP A 40 16.94 2.62 -8.45
N LEU A 41 16.17 3.26 -9.33
CA LEU A 41 14.75 2.94 -9.52
C LEU A 41 14.59 1.58 -10.19
N ILE A 42 15.33 1.34 -11.27
CA ILE A 42 15.28 0.09 -12.03
C ILE A 42 15.70 -1.08 -11.13
N LYS A 43 16.76 -0.91 -10.33
CA LYS A 43 17.23 -1.93 -9.40
C LYS A 43 16.18 -2.31 -8.35
N GLY A 44 15.51 -1.32 -7.76
CA GLY A 44 14.47 -1.56 -6.75
C GLY A 44 13.25 -2.31 -7.28
N ILE A 45 12.88 -2.11 -8.56
CA ILE A 45 11.77 -2.85 -9.19
C ILE A 45 12.07 -4.34 -9.27
N TRP A 46 13.31 -4.71 -9.60
CA TRP A 46 13.71 -6.13 -9.71
C TRP A 46 13.80 -6.82 -8.36
N GLU A 47 14.19 -6.10 -7.30
CA GLU A 47 14.25 -6.64 -5.93
C GLU A 47 12.85 -6.90 -5.34
N ASP A 48 11.86 -6.04 -5.65
CA ASP A 48 10.46 -6.23 -5.22
C ASP A 48 9.78 -7.42 -5.91
N GLU A 49 10.15 -7.73 -7.16
CA GLU A 49 9.63 -8.91 -7.85
C GLU A 49 10.14 -10.22 -7.26
N ALA A 50 11.35 -10.23 -6.71
CA ALA A 50 11.96 -11.41 -6.08
C ALA A 50 11.33 -11.77 -4.72
N LEU A 51 10.68 -10.82 -4.05
CA LEU A 51 10.00 -11.02 -2.76
C LEU A 51 8.60 -11.66 -2.90
N LYS A 52 8.11 -11.91 -4.12
CA LYS A 52 6.75 -12.40 -4.40
C LYS A 52 6.48 -13.89 -4.09
N SER A 53 7.37 -14.59 -3.39
CA SER A 53 7.17 -16.02 -3.05
C SER A 53 6.85 -16.21 -1.56
N ILE A 54 5.59 -16.04 -1.14
CA ILE A 54 5.17 -16.35 0.24
C ILE A 54 3.85 -17.16 0.30
N SER A 55 4.04 -18.46 0.58
CA SER A 55 3.18 -19.44 1.27
C SER A 55 1.74 -19.72 0.77
N ASN A 56 1.59 -20.90 0.15
CA ASN A 56 0.35 -21.62 -0.14
C ASN A 56 -0.32 -22.21 1.13
N ASP A 57 -0.71 -21.37 2.09
CA ASP A 57 -1.45 -21.88 3.25
C ASP A 57 -2.96 -21.81 2.99
N THR A 58 -3.58 -22.97 2.78
CA THR A 58 -4.92 -23.14 2.20
C THR A 58 -6.08 -22.96 3.20
N ASN A 59 -5.84 -22.42 4.39
CA ASN A 59 -6.85 -22.35 5.45
C ASN A 59 -6.95 -20.97 6.14
N LYS A 60 -6.76 -19.89 5.37
CA LYS A 60 -6.84 -18.51 5.89
C LYS A 60 -8.30 -18.05 6.02
N LYS A 61 -8.61 -17.34 7.10
CA LYS A 61 -9.89 -16.65 7.34
C LYS A 61 -9.70 -15.14 7.20
N CYS A 62 -10.76 -14.43 6.81
CA CYS A 62 -10.75 -12.97 6.77
C CYS A 62 -10.90 -12.38 8.17
N ASP A 63 -10.04 -11.44 8.55
CA ASP A 63 -10.10 -10.75 9.85
C ASP A 63 -11.31 -9.80 10.02
N ILE A 64 -12.10 -9.58 8.96
CA ILE A 64 -13.27 -8.68 8.99
C ILE A 64 -14.59 -9.47 9.05
N CYS A 65 -14.75 -10.49 8.20
CA CYS A 65 -16.00 -11.25 8.09
C CYS A 65 -15.89 -12.69 8.61
N GLU A 66 -14.72 -13.09 9.10
CA GLU A 66 -14.40 -14.41 9.68
C GLU A 66 -14.62 -15.61 8.73
N SER A 67 -14.97 -15.34 7.47
CA SER A 67 -15.21 -16.34 6.44
C SER A 67 -13.91 -16.79 5.77
N GLY A 68 -13.92 -17.99 5.19
CA GLY A 68 -12.76 -18.54 4.49
C GLY A 68 -12.33 -17.70 3.29
N ILE A 69 -11.02 -17.61 3.08
CA ILE A 69 -10.42 -16.91 1.94
C ILE A 69 -10.12 -17.92 0.83
N GLN A 70 -10.62 -17.64 -0.37
CA GLN A 70 -10.17 -18.34 -1.58
C GLN A 70 -8.92 -17.65 -2.14
N GLN A 71 -8.02 -18.43 -2.71
CA GLN A 71 -6.64 -18.05 -3.00
C GLN A 71 -6.44 -16.76 -3.82
N THR A 72 -7.44 -16.30 -4.57
CA THR A 72 -7.23 -15.25 -5.58
C THR A 72 -7.75 -13.85 -5.21
N GLN A 73 -8.35 -13.65 -4.03
CA GLN A 73 -8.99 -12.36 -3.69
C GLN A 73 -8.75 -11.95 -2.23
N TYR A 74 -7.50 -11.96 -1.81
CA TYR A 74 -7.14 -11.49 -0.48
C TYR A 74 -5.96 -10.54 -0.47
N LEU A 75 -5.93 -9.80 0.62
CA LEU A 75 -5.09 -8.65 0.85
C LEU A 75 -4.39 -8.85 2.20
N VAL A 76 -3.06 -8.77 2.21
CA VAL A 76 -2.22 -8.91 3.43
C VAL A 76 -1.49 -7.64 3.79
N CYS A 77 -1.46 -7.32 5.08
CA CYS A 77 -0.74 -6.14 5.58
C CYS A 77 0.74 -6.20 5.21
N THR A 78 1.26 -5.17 4.54
CA THR A 78 2.67 -5.10 4.11
C THR A 78 3.66 -4.90 5.26
N HIS A 79 3.20 -4.49 6.44
CA HIS A 79 4.07 -4.23 7.59
C HIS A 79 4.20 -5.41 8.54
N CYS A 80 3.07 -5.99 8.97
CA CYS A 80 3.08 -7.08 9.95
C CYS A 80 2.72 -8.45 9.38
N TYR A 81 2.19 -8.50 8.16
CA TYR A 81 1.70 -9.74 7.52
C TYR A 81 0.64 -10.52 8.33
N HIS A 82 0.16 -9.98 9.46
CA HIS A 82 -0.80 -10.66 10.34
C HIS A 82 -2.25 -10.48 9.88
N MET A 83 -2.60 -9.32 9.32
CA MET A 83 -3.96 -9.07 8.87
C MET A 83 -4.13 -9.58 7.43
N ILE A 84 -5.12 -10.42 7.23
CA ILE A 84 -5.51 -11.07 5.98
C ILE A 84 -7.01 -10.83 5.80
N CYS A 85 -7.39 -10.19 4.70
CA CYS A 85 -8.78 -9.84 4.45
C CYS A 85 -9.17 -10.10 3.01
N HIS A 86 -10.46 -10.39 2.75
CA HIS A 86 -10.97 -10.26 1.39
C HIS A 86 -10.83 -8.81 0.92
N THR A 87 -10.49 -8.62 -0.35
CA THR A 87 -10.38 -7.30 -0.96
C THR A 87 -11.65 -6.46 -0.74
N LEU A 88 -12.83 -7.06 -0.93
CA LEU A 88 -14.12 -6.38 -0.77
C LEU A 88 -14.45 -6.04 0.68
N CYS A 89 -14.14 -6.92 1.63
CA CYS A 89 -14.37 -6.66 3.06
C CYS A 89 -13.54 -5.48 3.54
N LEU A 90 -12.27 -5.45 3.11
CA LEU A 90 -11.36 -4.36 3.42
C LEU A 90 -11.81 -3.05 2.77
N ALA A 91 -12.15 -3.07 1.48
CA ALA A 91 -12.64 -1.89 0.77
C ALA A 91 -13.88 -1.32 1.46
N LYS A 92 -14.86 -2.17 1.81
CA LYS A 92 -16.06 -1.73 2.55
C LYS A 92 -15.74 -1.17 3.92
N ALA A 93 -14.82 -1.78 4.67
CA ALA A 93 -14.48 -1.34 6.01
C ALA A 93 -13.74 0.01 6.04
N TRP A 94 -12.96 0.32 5.00
CA TRP A 94 -12.05 1.47 4.98
C TRP A 94 -12.50 2.62 4.08
N THR A 95 -13.39 2.37 3.13
CA THR A 95 -13.93 3.43 2.26
C THR A 95 -14.94 4.25 3.05
N LYS A 96 -14.74 5.57 3.09
CA LYS A 96 -15.70 6.51 3.73
C LYS A 96 -16.87 6.80 2.79
N GLU A 97 -17.97 7.31 3.34
CA GLU A 97 -19.24 7.53 2.62
C GLU A 97 -19.13 8.37 1.33
N LEU A 98 -18.16 9.27 1.25
CA LEU A 98 -17.92 10.15 0.09
C LEU A 98 -16.72 9.71 -0.77
N GLU A 99 -16.08 8.59 -0.46
CA GLU A 99 -14.91 8.08 -1.15
C GLU A 99 -15.31 6.90 -2.07
N LEU A 100 -14.68 6.81 -3.24
CA LEU A 100 -14.86 5.65 -4.14
C LEU A 100 -13.82 4.55 -3.89
N VAL A 101 -12.68 4.91 -3.27
CA VAL A 101 -11.56 4.02 -2.98
C VAL A 101 -11.03 4.32 -1.59
N PRO A 102 -10.62 3.31 -0.81
CA PRO A 102 -10.03 3.54 0.49
C PRO A 102 -8.67 4.21 0.33
N ILE A 103 -8.50 5.40 0.90
CA ILE A 103 -7.21 6.12 0.92
C ILE A 103 -6.36 5.67 2.11
N GLN A 104 -7.01 5.32 3.22
CA GLN A 104 -6.35 5.04 4.48
C GLN A 104 -7.15 4.05 5.32
N GLY A 105 -6.45 3.23 6.11
CA GLY A 105 -7.07 2.31 7.04
C GLY A 105 -6.15 1.83 8.15
N HIS A 106 -6.72 1.08 9.08
CA HIS A 106 -6.01 0.58 10.25
C HIS A 106 -5.96 -0.95 10.20
N CYS A 107 -4.73 -1.48 10.11
CA CYS A 107 -4.49 -2.90 10.28
C CYS A 107 -4.72 -3.29 11.75
N THR A 108 -5.48 -4.36 12.00
CA THR A 108 -5.77 -4.86 13.36
C THR A 108 -4.51 -5.32 14.10
N GLY A 109 -3.50 -5.81 13.36
CA GLY A 109 -2.21 -6.22 13.92
C GLY A 109 -1.24 -5.05 14.16
N CYS A 110 -1.30 -3.98 13.37
CA CYS A 110 -0.43 -2.81 13.53
C CYS A 110 -1.08 -1.81 14.47
N LYS A 111 -0.82 -1.95 15.79
CA LYS A 111 -1.40 -1.13 16.87
C LYS A 111 -0.98 0.36 16.89
N LYS A 112 -1.09 1.12 15.77
CA LYS A 112 -1.14 2.62 15.64
C LYS A 112 -0.46 3.21 14.39
N LEU A 113 0.16 2.44 13.50
CA LEU A 113 0.67 2.97 12.23
C LEU A 113 -0.37 2.68 11.14
N GLY A 114 -0.97 3.74 10.59
CA GLY A 114 -1.93 3.64 9.49
C GLY A 114 -1.33 2.79 8.37
N CYS A 115 -2.03 1.73 7.97
CA CYS A 115 -1.54 0.83 6.93
C CYS A 115 -2.06 1.38 5.60
N SER A 116 -1.14 1.89 4.79
CA SER A 116 -1.48 2.58 3.53
C SER A 116 -1.43 1.67 2.31
N ILE A 117 -0.87 0.46 2.47
CA ILE A 117 -0.62 -0.46 1.36
C ILE A 117 -0.93 -1.86 1.84
N ILE A 118 -1.81 -2.56 1.12
CA ILE A 118 -2.11 -3.96 1.36
C ILE A 118 -1.81 -4.71 0.05
N HIS A 119 -1.08 -5.80 0.16
CA HIS A 119 -0.57 -6.58 -0.98
C HIS A 119 -1.60 -7.63 -1.41
N GLU A 120 -1.86 -7.78 -2.71
CA GLU A 120 -2.68 -8.87 -3.27
C GLU A 120 -1.93 -10.20 -3.12
N GLY A 121 -2.46 -11.10 -2.29
CA GLY A 121 -2.01 -12.48 -2.29
C GLY A 121 -2.54 -13.17 -3.53
N GLN A 122 -1.64 -13.58 -4.43
CA GLN A 122 -1.95 -14.55 -5.49
C GLN A 122 -1.77 -15.98 -4.96
#